data_AF-A0A2G9TP26-F1
#
_entry.id   AF-A0A2G9TP26-F1
#
_cell.length_a   1.000
_cell.length_b   1.000
_cell.length_c   1.000
_cell.angle_alpha   90.00
_cell.angle_beta   90.00
_cell.angle_gamma   90.00
#
_symmetry.space_group_name_H-M   'P 1'
#
loop_
_entity.id
_entity.type
_entity.pdbx_description
1 polymer ?
#
loop_
_entity_poly.entity_id
_entity_poly.type
_entity_poly.pdbx_seq_one_letter_code
_entity_poly.pdbx_strand_id
1 'polypeptide(L)'
;MQTRVFPEISEISRRRERRKKGVEKCRWEPWMDRVGWQKIDLQRVNFVIDPAYDSYDPQVRMAGGTPVHYAMEVSQPTQSSSDFKIDISKLRAKCTKKTKMIVLNNPNNPTGKLYSREELEAIAEMVRDFNLIVVADEVYEWHRIHQNCVFTCSTPTQEALATAFEKE
;
A
#
# COMPACT_ATOMS: atom_id res chain seq x y z
N MET A 1 -4.42 -22.11 -25.18
CA MET A 1 -3.82 -22.21 -23.83
C MET A 1 -2.32 -22.38 -24.00
N GLN A 2 -1.55 -21.28 -24.00
CA GLN A 2 -0.09 -21.34 -24.12
C GLN A 2 0.51 -21.39 -22.71
N THR A 3 1.08 -22.53 -22.36
CA THR A 3 1.90 -22.70 -21.16
C THR A 3 3.18 -21.88 -21.32
N ARG A 4 3.40 -20.90 -20.43
CA ARG A 4 4.72 -20.24 -20.33
C ARG A 4 5.70 -21.27 -19.81
N VAL A 5 6.64 -21.68 -20.64
CA VAL A 5 7.73 -22.58 -20.29
C VAL A 5 8.65 -21.85 -19.31
N PHE A 6 8.90 -22.45 -18.15
CA PHE A 6 9.91 -21.94 -17.21
C PHE A 6 11.29 -22.00 -17.89
N PRO A 7 12.12 -20.95 -17.80
CA PRO A 7 13.43 -20.94 -18.45
C PRO A 7 14.33 -22.03 -17.88
N GLU A 8 15.13 -22.65 -18.76
CA GLU A 8 16.09 -23.69 -18.38
C GLU A 8 17.09 -23.17 -17.34
N ILE A 9 17.56 -24.06 -16.46
CA ILE A 9 18.51 -23.74 -15.38
C ILE A 9 19.79 -23.07 -15.90
N SER A 10 20.22 -23.40 -17.12
CA SER A 10 21.34 -22.76 -17.80
C SER A 10 21.12 -21.27 -18.10
N GLU A 11 19.89 -20.87 -18.35
CA GLU A 11 19.51 -19.48 -18.64
C GLU A 11 19.45 -18.64 -17.35
N ILE A 12 19.00 -19.25 -16.25
CA ILE A 12 19.04 -18.67 -14.90
C ILE A 12 20.51 -18.47 -14.45
N SER A 13 21.39 -19.44 -14.73
CA SER A 13 22.81 -19.35 -14.42
C SER A 13 23.50 -18.23 -15.21
N ARG A 14 23.26 -18.13 -16.52
CA ARG A 14 23.77 -17.02 -17.35
C ARG A 14 23.27 -15.65 -16.88
N ARG A 15 22.02 -15.55 -16.39
CA ARG A 15 21.48 -14.31 -15.77
C ARG A 15 22.21 -13.95 -14.48
N ARG A 16 22.55 -14.92 -13.64
CA ARG A 16 23.37 -14.69 -12.42
C ARG A 16 24.79 -14.25 -12.76
N GLU A 17 25.37 -14.80 -13.81
CA GLU A 17 26.73 -14.48 -14.25
C GLU A 17 26.82 -13.08 -14.88
N ARG A 18 25.77 -12.65 -15.61
CA ARG A 18 25.63 -11.25 -16.07
C ARG A 18 25.45 -10.27 -14.90
N ARG A 19 24.70 -10.63 -13.86
CA ARG A 19 24.60 -9.82 -12.62
C ARG A 19 25.95 -9.65 -11.90
N LYS A 20 26.81 -10.68 -11.88
CA LYS A 20 28.15 -10.59 -11.28
C LYS A 20 29.13 -9.70 -12.06
N LYS A 21 28.88 -9.43 -13.35
CA LYS A 21 29.73 -8.60 -14.22
C LYS A 21 29.36 -7.10 -14.24
N GLY A 22 28.50 -6.64 -13.34
CA GLY A 22 28.51 -5.24 -12.90
C GLY A 22 27.87 -4.18 -13.81
N VAL A 23 27.08 -4.49 -14.84
CA VAL A 23 26.29 -3.47 -15.55
C VAL A 23 24.98 -4.04 -16.13
N GLU A 24 23.98 -4.21 -15.27
CA GLU A 24 22.60 -4.04 -15.72
C GLU A 24 21.88 -3.34 -14.57
N LYS A 25 21.84 -1.99 -14.63
CA LYS A 25 20.97 -1.17 -13.77
C LYS A 25 19.58 -1.80 -13.84
N CYS A 26 18.95 -2.08 -12.70
CA CYS A 26 17.53 -2.45 -12.67
C CYS A 26 16.78 -1.47 -13.58
N ARG A 27 16.29 -1.97 -14.71
CA ARG A 27 15.65 -1.15 -15.72
C ARG A 27 14.24 -0.91 -15.22
N TRP A 28 14.00 0.29 -14.68
CA TRP A 28 12.68 0.71 -14.26
C TRP A 28 11.72 0.71 -15.46
N GLU A 29 10.43 0.51 -15.20
CA GLU A 29 9.43 0.58 -16.25
C GLU A 29 9.40 1.97 -16.89
N PRO A 30 9.20 2.11 -18.22
CA PRO A 30 9.23 3.40 -18.90
C PRO A 30 8.27 4.46 -18.34
N TRP A 31 7.18 4.03 -17.70
CA TRP A 31 6.22 4.94 -17.07
C TRP A 31 6.75 5.54 -15.76
N MET A 32 7.62 4.83 -15.03
CA MET A 32 8.27 5.32 -13.82
C MET A 32 9.21 6.49 -14.15
N ASP A 33 9.90 6.42 -15.28
CA ASP A 33 10.73 7.53 -15.77
C ASP A 33 9.86 8.73 -16.20
N ARG A 34 8.67 8.50 -16.79
CA ARG A 34 7.72 9.56 -17.16
C ARG A 34 7.19 10.33 -15.95
N VAL A 35 6.91 9.64 -14.84
CA VAL A 35 6.50 10.30 -13.59
C VAL A 35 7.69 10.87 -12.81
N GLY A 36 8.90 10.76 -13.36
CA GLY A 36 10.11 11.26 -12.73
C GLY A 36 10.44 10.54 -11.44
N TRP A 37 10.16 9.24 -11.34
CA TRP A 37 10.35 8.43 -10.13
C TRP A 37 11.76 8.58 -9.55
N GLN A 38 12.78 8.59 -10.41
CA GLN A 38 14.19 8.77 -10.03
C GLN A 38 14.52 10.19 -9.52
N LYS A 39 13.64 11.16 -9.76
CA LYS A 39 13.77 12.57 -9.34
C LYS A 39 12.91 12.88 -8.12
N ILE A 40 12.19 11.90 -7.57
CA ILE A 40 11.48 12.08 -6.31
C ILE A 40 12.53 12.26 -5.22
N ASP A 41 12.59 13.47 -4.70
CA ASP A 41 13.34 13.78 -3.51
C ASP A 41 12.65 13.10 -2.32
N LEU A 42 13.11 11.88 -2.03
CA LEU A 42 12.59 11.04 -0.96
C LEU A 42 12.98 11.57 0.43
N GLN A 43 13.88 12.55 0.55
CA GLN A 43 14.26 13.21 1.82
C GLN A 43 13.16 14.13 2.39
N ARG A 44 11.98 14.09 1.78
CA ARG A 44 10.80 14.89 2.10
C ARG A 44 9.91 14.23 3.14
N VAL A 45 8.86 14.96 3.52
CA VAL A 45 7.84 14.48 4.46
C VAL A 45 6.89 13.52 3.74
N ASN A 46 6.70 12.33 4.31
CA ASN A 46 5.82 11.29 3.78
C ASN A 46 4.77 10.93 4.84
N PHE A 47 3.49 10.98 4.47
CA PHE A 47 2.41 10.68 5.39
C PHE A 47 2.17 9.19 5.55
N VAL A 48 2.11 8.78 6.80
CA VAL A 48 1.65 7.46 7.26
C VAL A 48 0.37 7.67 8.05
N ILE A 49 -0.72 7.02 7.63
CA ILE A 49 -2.04 7.12 8.28
C ILE A 49 -2.15 6.00 9.31
N ASP A 50 -2.22 6.37 10.59
CA ASP A 50 -2.30 5.43 11.70
C ASP A 50 -3.74 5.10 12.11
N PRO A 51 -4.00 3.88 12.59
CA PRO A 51 -3.05 2.76 12.66
C PRO A 51 -2.62 2.27 11.27
N ALA A 52 -1.32 2.00 11.11
CA ALA A 52 -0.69 1.69 9.83
C ALA A 52 0.04 0.36 9.86
N TYR A 53 0.25 -0.25 8.69
CA TYR A 53 1.17 -1.37 8.55
C TYR A 53 2.57 -0.95 9.02
N ASP A 54 3.15 -1.75 9.90
CA ASP A 54 4.38 -1.47 10.65
C ASP A 54 5.58 -1.11 9.77
N SER A 55 5.58 -1.59 8.52
CA SER A 55 6.70 -1.44 7.61
C SER A 55 6.72 -0.11 6.86
N TYR A 56 5.66 0.70 6.88
CA TYR A 56 5.64 1.96 6.13
C TYR A 56 6.64 3.00 6.67
N ASP A 57 6.67 3.24 8.00
CA ASP A 57 7.66 4.15 8.61
C ASP A 57 9.11 3.73 8.30
N PRO A 58 9.56 2.49 8.58
CA PRO A 58 10.95 2.11 8.32
C PRO A 58 11.30 2.14 6.83
N GLN A 59 10.35 1.86 5.93
CA GLN A 59 10.58 2.02 4.48
C GLN A 59 10.80 3.48 4.10
N VAL A 60 10.02 4.41 4.65
CA VAL A 60 10.21 5.85 4.44
C VAL A 60 11.59 6.29 4.94
N ARG A 61 11.99 5.86 6.15
CA ARG A 61 13.31 6.20 6.71
C ARG A 61 14.45 5.60 5.89
N MET A 62 14.31 4.35 5.44
CA MET A 62 15.30 3.68 4.60
C MET A 62 15.49 4.40 3.25
N ALA A 63 14.43 5.00 2.72
CA ALA A 63 14.47 5.86 1.53
C ALA A 63 15.07 7.27 1.80
N GLY A 64 15.45 7.57 3.05
CA GLY A 64 16.00 8.86 3.47
C GLY A 64 14.95 9.91 3.84
N GLY A 65 13.66 9.56 3.84
CA GLY A 65 12.55 10.46 4.13
C GLY A 65 12.21 10.62 5.60
N THR A 66 11.35 11.61 5.87
CA THR A 66 10.81 11.85 7.22
C THR A 66 9.36 11.36 7.28
N PRO A 67 9.05 10.26 7.98
CA PRO A 67 7.67 9.83 8.17
C PRO A 67 6.95 10.81 9.10
N VAL A 68 5.76 11.24 8.70
CA VAL A 68 4.86 12.02 9.54
C VAL A 68 3.56 11.26 9.70
N HIS A 69 3.23 11.03 10.96
CA HIS A 69 2.10 10.21 11.36
C HIS A 69 0.82 11.06 11.47
N TYR A 70 -0.26 10.56 10.87
CA TYR A 70 -1.61 11.07 11.03
C TYR A 70 -2.49 9.98 11.63
N ALA A 71 -2.86 10.14 12.90
CA ALA A 71 -3.80 9.23 13.55
C ALA A 71 -5.23 9.53 13.10
N MET A 72 -5.93 8.50 12.61
CA MET A 72 -7.36 8.53 12.36
C MET A 72 -8.13 8.82 13.65
N GLU A 73 -9.26 9.48 13.52
CA GLU A 73 -10.19 9.67 14.62
C GLU A 73 -11.03 8.43 14.82
N VAL A 74 -11.31 8.09 16.07
CA VAL A 74 -12.09 6.91 16.42
C VAL A 74 -13.15 7.30 17.44
N SER A 75 -14.41 7.07 17.11
CA SER A 75 -15.50 7.21 18.08
C SER A 75 -15.44 6.07 19.10
N GLN A 76 -15.69 6.40 20.37
CA GLN A 76 -15.76 5.42 21.47
C GLN A 76 -17.21 5.22 21.91
N PRO A 77 -17.66 3.97 22.16
CA PRO A 77 -16.92 2.73 21.93
C PRO A 77 -16.78 2.40 20.44
N THR A 78 -15.63 1.87 20.04
CA THR A 78 -15.39 1.39 18.67
C THR A 78 -16.11 0.07 18.46
N GLN A 79 -17.00 0.00 17.47
CA GLN A 79 -17.81 -1.18 17.15
C GLN A 79 -17.45 -1.77 15.78
N SER A 80 -16.95 -0.96 14.85
CA SER A 80 -16.67 -1.36 13.47
C SER A 80 -15.44 -0.65 12.91
N SER A 81 -14.84 -1.22 11.87
CA SER A 81 -13.73 -0.58 11.14
C SER A 81 -14.14 0.75 10.46
N SER A 82 -15.45 0.96 10.25
CA SER A 82 -16.02 2.22 9.77
C SER A 82 -15.91 3.38 10.76
N ASP A 83 -15.68 3.09 12.04
CA ASP A 83 -15.56 4.10 13.10
C ASP A 83 -14.22 4.83 13.05
N PHE A 84 -13.23 4.26 12.36
CA PHE A 84 -11.99 4.93 12.02
C PHE A 84 -12.28 5.94 10.90
N LYS A 85 -12.09 7.22 11.18
CA LYS A 85 -12.40 8.32 10.26
C LYS A 85 -11.18 9.18 10.01
N ILE A 86 -11.06 9.67 8.78
CA ILE A 86 -10.09 10.69 8.45
C ILE A 86 -10.77 12.06 8.51
N ASP A 87 -10.31 12.90 9.42
CA ASP A 87 -10.52 14.34 9.33
C ASP A 87 -9.55 14.95 8.30
N ILE A 88 -10.09 15.20 7.10
CA ILE A 88 -9.38 15.80 5.97
C ILE A 88 -8.79 17.17 6.33
N SER A 89 -9.46 17.95 7.17
CA SER A 89 -8.99 19.29 7.54
C SER A 89 -7.71 19.20 8.37
N LYS A 90 -7.65 18.26 9.33
CA LYS A 90 -6.45 17.98 10.14
C LYS A 90 -5.33 17.39 9.30
N LEU A 91 -5.65 16.51 8.35
CA LEU A 91 -4.66 15.94 7.43
C LEU A 91 -4.06 17.02 6.53
N ARG A 92 -4.90 17.89 5.95
CA ARG A 92 -4.49 19.07 5.18
C ARG A 92 -3.62 20.02 6.00
N ALA A 93 -3.97 20.28 7.25
CA ALA A 93 -3.20 21.18 8.13
C ALA A 93 -1.78 20.67 8.42
N LYS A 94 -1.54 19.35 8.36
CA LYS A 94 -0.19 18.78 8.46
C LYS A 94 0.61 18.89 7.16
N CYS A 95 -0.05 19.09 6.02
CA CYS A 95 0.63 19.20 4.73
C CYS A 95 1.46 20.49 4.67
N THR A 96 2.72 20.37 4.27
CA THR A 96 3.62 21.51 4.08
C THR A 96 4.22 21.47 2.68
N LYS A 97 4.97 22.50 2.29
CA LYS A 97 5.75 22.50 1.03
C LYS A 97 6.79 21.36 0.96
N LYS A 98 7.14 20.76 2.11
CA LYS A 98 8.04 19.61 2.20
C LYS A 98 7.31 18.27 2.09
N THR A 99 5.98 18.23 2.18
CA THR A 99 5.23 17.00 1.98
C THR A 99 5.32 16.57 0.52
N LYS A 100 5.64 15.30 0.26
CA LYS A 100 5.73 14.79 -1.11
C LYS A 100 4.90 13.55 -1.39
N MET A 101 4.59 12.75 -0.38
CA MET A 101 3.92 11.48 -0.57
C MET A 101 2.92 11.21 0.55
N ILE A 102 1.88 10.45 0.21
CA ILE A 102 0.94 9.83 1.15
C ILE A 102 0.76 8.35 0.78
N VAL A 103 0.75 7.48 1.78
CA VAL A 103 0.41 6.07 1.63
C VAL A 103 -1.05 5.87 1.99
N LEU A 104 -1.83 5.31 1.06
CA LEU A 104 -3.23 4.94 1.27
C LEU A 104 -3.34 3.42 1.15
N ASN A 105 -3.71 2.76 2.25
CA ASN A 105 -3.88 1.31 2.26
C ASN A 105 -5.37 0.98 2.37
N ASN A 106 -5.94 0.33 1.36
CA ASN A 106 -7.37 0.09 1.25
C ASN A 106 -7.66 -1.31 0.65
N PRO A 107 -8.24 -2.25 1.41
CA PRO A 107 -8.55 -2.21 2.84
C PRO A 107 -7.33 -1.92 3.73
N ASN A 108 -7.51 -1.10 4.78
CA ASN A 108 -6.43 -0.69 5.67
C ASN A 108 -5.97 -1.81 6.60
N ASN A 109 -4.67 -2.06 6.67
CA ASN A 109 -4.02 -2.83 7.72
C ASN A 109 -3.49 -1.86 8.79
N PRO A 110 -3.81 -2.03 10.09
CA PRO A 110 -4.46 -3.19 10.72
C PRO A 110 -5.98 -3.07 10.92
N THR A 111 -6.59 -1.92 10.62
CA THR A 111 -7.96 -1.63 11.10
C THR A 111 -9.07 -2.34 10.33
N GLY A 112 -8.79 -2.85 9.13
CA GLY A 112 -9.80 -3.33 8.19
C GLY A 112 -10.71 -2.24 7.63
N LYS A 113 -10.37 -0.94 7.81
CA LYS A 113 -11.17 0.17 7.29
C LYS A 113 -11.21 0.11 5.77
N LEU A 114 -12.42 0.26 5.22
CA LEU A 114 -12.65 0.62 3.83
C LEU A 114 -12.94 2.10 3.76
N TYR A 115 -12.26 2.80 2.86
CA TYR A 115 -12.56 4.21 2.59
C TYR A 115 -13.83 4.33 1.76
N SER A 116 -14.70 5.26 2.15
CA SER A 116 -15.84 5.64 1.31
C SER A 116 -15.36 6.40 0.07
N ARG A 117 -16.22 6.49 -0.95
CA ARG A 117 -15.93 7.27 -2.16
C ARG A 117 -15.68 8.73 -1.82
N GLU A 118 -16.49 9.29 -0.93
CA GLU A 118 -16.44 10.68 -0.50
C GLU A 118 -15.12 10.98 0.25
N GLU A 119 -14.66 10.06 1.10
CA GLU A 119 -13.34 10.16 1.75
C GLU A 119 -12.22 10.18 0.70
N LEU A 120 -12.26 9.27 -0.28
CA LEU A 120 -11.26 9.17 -1.34
C LEU A 120 -11.24 10.41 -2.25
N GLU A 121 -12.40 10.95 -2.59
CA GLU A 121 -12.52 12.18 -3.38
C GLU A 121 -11.93 13.39 -2.65
N ALA A 122 -12.22 13.53 -1.35
CA ALA A 122 -11.65 14.60 -0.53
C ALA A 122 -10.12 14.48 -0.35
N ILE A 123 -9.59 13.26 -0.25
CA ILE A 123 -8.15 13.00 -0.26
C ILE A 123 -7.56 13.34 -1.63
N ALA A 124 -8.22 12.96 -2.72
CA ALA A 124 -7.76 13.22 -4.08
C ALA A 124 -7.66 14.74 -4.36
N GLU A 125 -8.63 15.52 -3.90
CA GLU A 125 -8.55 16.99 -3.96
C GLU A 125 -7.33 17.52 -3.22
N MET A 126 -7.09 17.05 -2.00
CA MET A 126 -5.91 17.45 -1.22
C MET A 126 -4.61 17.09 -1.94
N VAL A 127 -4.51 15.87 -2.42
CA VAL A 127 -3.34 15.37 -3.15
C VAL A 127 -3.04 16.26 -4.37
N ARG A 128 -4.08 16.71 -5.08
CA ARG A 128 -3.95 17.65 -6.21
C ARG A 128 -3.45 19.01 -5.77
N ASP A 129 -4.03 19.59 -4.71
CA ASP A 129 -3.65 20.92 -4.21
C ASP A 129 -2.18 21.00 -3.79
N PHE A 130 -1.67 19.93 -3.17
CA PHE A 130 -0.29 19.86 -2.69
C PHE A 130 0.66 19.14 -3.66
N ASN A 131 0.17 18.69 -4.83
CA ASN A 131 0.93 17.93 -5.83
C ASN A 131 1.71 16.74 -5.22
N LEU A 132 0.97 15.96 -4.42
CA LEU A 132 1.49 14.79 -3.71
C LEU A 132 1.48 13.56 -4.61
N ILE A 133 2.39 12.64 -4.33
CA ILE A 133 2.37 11.28 -4.86
C ILE A 133 1.53 10.42 -3.93
N VAL A 134 0.68 9.58 -4.51
CA VAL A 134 -0.10 8.60 -3.75
C VAL A 134 0.46 7.22 -3.99
N VAL A 135 0.83 6.53 -2.92
CA VAL A 135 1.09 5.09 -2.94
C VAL A 135 -0.20 4.40 -2.52
N ALA A 136 -0.91 3.82 -3.47
CA ALA A 136 -2.11 3.02 -3.22
C ALA A 136 -1.69 1.57 -2.96
N ASP A 137 -1.77 1.14 -1.70
CA ASP A 137 -1.58 -0.25 -1.30
C ASP A 137 -2.93 -0.96 -1.22
N GLU A 138 -3.21 -1.76 -2.24
CA GLU A 138 -4.47 -2.50 -2.41
C GLU A 138 -4.27 -4.01 -2.31
N VAL A 139 -3.26 -4.48 -1.57
CA VAL A 139 -2.96 -5.93 -1.45
C VAL A 139 -4.14 -6.76 -0.92
N TYR A 140 -5.07 -6.13 -0.19
CA TYR A 140 -6.27 -6.76 0.35
C TYR A 140 -7.54 -6.53 -0.51
N GLU A 141 -7.44 -6.03 -1.75
CA GLU A 141 -8.60 -5.66 -2.58
C GLU A 141 -9.65 -6.78 -2.72
N TRP A 142 -9.20 -8.04 -2.75
CA TRP A 142 -10.01 -9.26 -2.87
C TRP A 142 -10.45 -9.84 -1.52
N HIS A 143 -9.93 -9.34 -0.40
CA HIS A 143 -10.30 -9.75 0.96
C HIS A 143 -11.51 -8.96 1.50
N ARG A 144 -12.47 -8.64 0.61
CA ARG A 144 -13.72 -7.96 0.99
C ARG A 144 -14.77 -9.00 1.35
N ILE A 145 -15.08 -9.11 2.63
CA ILE A 145 -16.13 -10.01 3.12
C ILE A 145 -17.47 -9.30 2.98
N HIS A 146 -18.27 -9.72 2.00
CA HIS A 146 -19.69 -9.36 1.94
C HIS A 146 -20.46 -10.36 2.82
N GLN A 147 -21.39 -9.88 3.64
CA GLN A 147 -22.33 -10.77 4.35
C GLN A 147 -23.06 -11.62 3.28
N ASN A 148 -22.81 -12.94 3.26
CA ASN A 148 -23.18 -13.96 2.27
C ASN A 148 -22.15 -14.37 1.18
N CYS A 149 -20.88 -14.00 1.25
CA CYS A 149 -19.88 -14.56 0.32
C CYS A 149 -19.14 -15.77 0.90
N VAL A 150 -19.24 -16.91 0.18
CA VAL A 150 -18.35 -18.07 0.28
C VAL A 150 -16.93 -17.63 -0.10
N PHE A 151 -15.95 -18.06 0.69
CA PHE A 151 -14.55 -17.72 0.51
C PHE A 151 -14.04 -18.12 -0.87
N THR A 152 -13.35 -17.20 -1.53
CA THR A 152 -12.35 -17.55 -2.56
C THR A 152 -11.04 -16.87 -2.19
N CYS A 153 -10.33 -17.40 -1.18
CA CYS A 153 -8.89 -17.15 -1.05
C CYS A 153 -8.18 -18.47 -0.74
N SER A 154 -7.23 -18.82 -1.60
CA SER A 154 -6.57 -20.11 -1.70
C SER A 154 -5.38 -20.26 -0.75
N THR A 155 -5.50 -19.84 0.51
CA THR A 155 -4.45 -20.11 1.51
C THR A 155 -4.82 -21.32 2.37
N PRO A 156 -3.91 -22.30 2.54
CA PRO A 156 -4.17 -23.51 3.31
C PRO A 156 -4.64 -23.23 4.75
N THR A 157 -4.20 -22.12 5.34
CA THR A 157 -4.52 -21.74 6.71
C THR A 157 -5.98 -21.33 6.89
N GLN A 158 -6.54 -20.56 5.95
CA GLN A 158 -7.94 -20.13 6.01
C GLN A 158 -8.89 -21.28 5.62
N GLU A 159 -8.50 -22.15 4.69
CA GLU A 159 -9.23 -23.37 4.35
C GLU A 159 -9.29 -24.33 5.54
N ALA A 160 -8.18 -24.52 6.27
CA ALA A 160 -8.16 -25.33 7.48
C ALA A 160 -9.07 -24.76 8.59
N LEU A 161 -9.12 -23.43 8.74
CA LEU A 161 -10.00 -22.77 9.70
C LEU A 161 -11.47 -22.86 9.30
N ALA A 162 -11.80 -22.61 8.03
CA ALA A 162 -13.17 -22.75 7.52
C ALA A 162 -13.68 -24.20 7.66
N THR A 163 -12.85 -25.19 7.34
CA THR A 163 -13.17 -26.62 7.52
C THR A 163 -13.39 -26.98 9.00
N ALA A 164 -12.71 -26.30 9.93
CA ALA A 164 -12.91 -26.51 11.35
C ALA A 164 -14.27 -25.96 11.81
N PHE A 165 -14.67 -24.77 11.33
CA PHE A 165 -15.98 -24.18 11.64
C PHE A 165 -17.17 -24.90 11.00
N GLU A 166 -16.97 -25.59 9.88
CA GLU A 166 -18.04 -26.41 9.24
C GLU A 166 -18.29 -27.76 9.94
N LYS A 167 -17.40 -28.19 10.84
CA LYS A 167 -17.49 -29.48 11.55
C LYS A 167 -18.07 -29.39 12.96
N GLU A 168 -18.44 -28.20 13.41
CA GLU A 168 -19.24 -27.94 14.62
C GLU A 168 -20.73 -27.81 14.27
#